data_AF-A0A9D2JKN0-F1
#
_entry.id   AF-A0A9D2JKN0-F1
#
_cell.length_a   1.000
_cell.length_b   1.000
_cell.length_c   1.000
_cell.angle_alpha   90.00
_cell.angle_beta   90.00
_cell.angle_gamma   90.00
#
_symmetry.space_group_name_H-M   'P 1'
#
loop_
_entity.id
_entity.type
_entity.pdbx_description
1 polymer ?
#
loop_
_entity_poly.entity_id
_entity_poly.type
_entity_poly.pdbx_seq_one_letter_code
_entity_poly.pdbx_strand_id
1 'polypeptide(L)'
;MFYDVTDLKDEEIFLRLVKTCDEQPEKQWLPAYYFDICLLDGTKIGYCDLRIGHNDKTYIGGNIGYGIDAPYRGHHYAAKACALLFNQAKKHNMNYLIITCVPTNTASSRTCQIADGEYVEIADIPEGHEMYADGKRQVMIYRFAL
;
A
#
# COMPACT_ATOMS: atom_id res chain seq x y z
N MET A 1 10.18 6.47 -14.63
CA MET A 1 11.24 5.44 -14.68
C MET A 1 11.06 4.53 -13.47
N PHE A 2 11.07 3.21 -13.64
CA PHE A 2 10.97 2.25 -12.54
C PHE A 2 12.35 1.73 -12.14
N TYR A 3 12.65 1.71 -10.84
CA TYR A 3 13.87 1.13 -10.28
C TYR A 3 13.77 -0.37 -10.06
N ASP A 4 14.95 -1.00 -9.95
CA ASP A 4 15.12 -2.41 -9.58
C ASP A 4 14.44 -2.75 -8.24
N VAL A 5 13.96 -3.98 -8.15
CA VAL A 5 13.13 -4.51 -7.07
C VAL A 5 13.67 -5.83 -6.50
N THR A 6 14.87 -6.25 -6.88
CA THR A 6 15.45 -7.55 -6.49
C THR A 6 15.82 -7.63 -4.99
N ASP A 7 15.92 -6.48 -4.35
CA ASP A 7 16.17 -6.30 -2.91
C ASP A 7 14.89 -6.29 -2.06
N LEU A 8 13.70 -6.40 -2.66
CA LEU A 8 12.43 -6.42 -1.92
C LEU A 8 12.16 -7.79 -1.29
N LYS A 9 12.95 -8.14 -0.28
CA LYS A 9 12.85 -9.38 0.49
C LYS A 9 13.34 -9.21 1.93
N ASP A 10 12.81 -10.03 2.83
CA ASP A 10 13.31 -10.21 4.20
C ASP A 10 13.56 -11.71 4.49
N GLU A 11 13.61 -12.09 5.77
CA GLU A 11 13.86 -13.47 6.21
C GLU A 11 12.67 -14.42 6.00
N GLU A 12 11.49 -13.91 5.66
CA GLU A 12 10.25 -14.70 5.55
C GLU A 12 9.54 -14.54 4.21
N ILE A 13 9.57 -13.35 3.61
CA ILE A 13 8.87 -13.03 2.38
C ILE A 13 9.75 -12.31 1.36
N PHE A 14 9.32 -12.35 0.10
CA PHE A 14 9.80 -11.47 -0.95
C PHE A 14 8.63 -10.95 -1.81
N LEU A 15 8.83 -9.79 -2.43
CA LEU A 15 7.87 -9.19 -3.34
C LEU A 15 8.27 -9.51 -4.78
N ARG A 16 7.47 -10.35 -5.44
CA ARG A 16 7.67 -10.67 -6.85
C ARG A 16 6.94 -9.65 -7.71
N LEU A 17 7.68 -8.87 -8.50
CA LEU A 17 7.09 -7.92 -9.42
C LEU A 17 6.26 -8.64 -10.48
N VAL A 18 4.98 -8.27 -10.56
CA VAL A 18 4.03 -8.77 -11.55
C VAL A 18 4.02 -7.84 -12.77
N LYS A 19 3.92 -6.53 -12.52
CA LYS A 19 3.96 -5.51 -13.57
C LYS A 19 4.23 -4.13 -13.00
N THR A 20 4.62 -3.22 -13.88
CA THR A 20 4.58 -1.77 -13.66
C THR A 20 3.56 -1.13 -14.59
N CYS A 21 3.01 0.00 -14.20
CA CYS A 21 2.12 0.80 -15.05
C CYS A 21 2.54 2.25 -14.96
N ASP A 22 2.81 2.88 -16.11
CA ASP A 22 3.08 4.31 -16.18
C ASP A 22 1.84 5.13 -15.79
N GLU A 23 2.04 6.42 -15.54
CA GLU A 23 0.95 7.34 -15.24
C GLU A 23 -0.09 7.41 -16.36
N GLN A 24 -1.35 7.61 -15.98
CA GLN A 24 -2.47 7.91 -16.87
C GLN A 24 -3.13 9.20 -16.38
N PRO A 25 -2.64 10.38 -16.83
CA PRO A 25 -3.11 11.67 -16.34
C PRO A 25 -4.61 11.88 -16.53
N GLU A 26 -5.20 11.35 -17.60
CA GLU A 26 -6.63 11.44 -17.90
C GLU A 26 -7.51 10.71 -16.89
N LYS A 27 -6.94 9.74 -16.16
CA LYS A 27 -7.59 9.04 -15.05
C LYS A 27 -7.05 9.47 -13.68
N GLN A 28 -6.13 10.43 -13.64
CA GLN A 28 -5.38 10.81 -12.45
C GLN A 28 -4.67 9.61 -11.79
N TRP A 29 -4.22 8.63 -12.58
CA TRP A 29 -3.45 7.50 -12.06
C TRP A 29 -1.97 7.83 -12.09
N LEU A 30 -1.31 7.58 -10.97
CA LEU A 30 0.13 7.71 -10.82
C LEU A 30 0.85 6.45 -11.31
N PRO A 31 2.16 6.54 -11.61
CA PRO A 31 2.95 5.35 -11.90
C PRO A 31 2.89 4.37 -10.73
N ALA A 32 2.74 3.09 -11.01
CA ALA A 32 2.53 2.09 -9.96
C ALA A 32 3.29 0.79 -10.22
N TYR A 33 3.72 0.16 -9.14
CA TYR A 33 4.21 -1.21 -9.10
C TYR A 33 3.14 -2.14 -8.56
N TYR A 34 3.05 -3.35 -9.12
CA TYR A 34 2.17 -4.41 -8.63
C TYR A 34 3.00 -5.66 -8.34
N PHE A 35 2.83 -6.22 -7.15
CA PHE A 35 3.60 -7.35 -6.67
C PHE A 35 2.69 -8.47 -6.16
N ASP A 36 3.18 -9.71 -6.30
CA ASP A 36 2.77 -10.81 -5.47
C ASP A 36 3.61 -10.82 -4.18
N ILE A 37 2.97 -11.06 -3.05
CA ILE A 37 3.67 -11.35 -1.79
C ILE A 37 3.90 -12.86 -1.75
N CYS A 38 5.16 -13.28 -1.63
CA CYS A 38 5.56 -14.69 -1.69
C CYS A 38 6.38 -15.09 -0.45
N LEU A 39 6.19 -16.31 0.05
CA LEU A 39 7.12 -16.96 0.98
C LEU A 39 8.42 -17.31 0.25
N LEU A 40 9.50 -17.56 1.00
CA LEU A 40 10.82 -17.87 0.43
C LEU A 40 10.86 -19.13 -0.47
N ASP A 41 9.91 -20.05 -0.31
CA ASP A 41 9.76 -21.23 -1.17
C ASP A 41 9.04 -20.92 -2.50
N GLY A 42 8.62 -19.67 -2.72
CA GLY A 42 7.93 -19.20 -3.91
C GLY A 42 6.40 -19.22 -3.81
N THR A 43 5.83 -19.75 -2.73
CA THR A 43 4.38 -19.79 -2.50
C THR A 43 3.81 -18.39 -2.43
N LYS A 44 2.87 -18.06 -3.32
CA LYS A 44 2.12 -16.80 -3.28
C LYS A 44 1.11 -16.82 -2.12
N ILE A 45 1.14 -15.79 -1.30
CA ILE A 45 0.30 -15.65 -0.09
C ILE A 45 -0.53 -14.36 -0.06
N GLY A 46 -0.40 -13.54 -1.09
CA GLY A 46 -1.11 -12.27 -1.19
C GLY A 46 -0.61 -11.40 -2.34
N TYR A 47 -0.98 -10.13 -2.28
CA TYR A 47 -0.59 -9.11 -3.25
C TYR A 47 -0.39 -7.77 -2.56
N CYS A 48 0.41 -6.91 -3.18
CA CYS A 48 0.51 -5.51 -2.80
C CYS A 48 0.88 -4.65 -4.00
N ASP A 49 0.60 -3.36 -3.90
CA ASP A 49 0.93 -2.38 -4.93
C ASP A 49 1.38 -1.06 -4.31
N LEU A 50 2.24 -0.35 -5.05
CA LEU A 50 2.83 0.92 -4.62
C LEU A 50 2.65 1.96 -5.73
N ARG A 51 1.92 3.04 -5.43
CA ARG A 51 1.73 4.20 -6.31
C ARG A 51 2.78 5.28 -5.96
N ILE A 52 3.49 5.75 -6.98
CA ILE A 52 4.60 6.70 -6.84
C ILE A 52 4.11 8.13 -7.06
N GLY A 53 4.22 8.96 -6.02
CA GLY A 53 3.76 10.35 -6.01
C GLY A 53 2.51 10.57 -5.15
N HIS A 54 1.96 11.78 -5.20
CA HIS A 54 0.80 12.17 -4.41
C HIS A 54 -0.20 12.98 -5.26
N ASN A 55 -1.46 12.61 -5.15
CA ASN A 55 -2.63 13.31 -5.66
C ASN A 55 -3.87 12.94 -4.82
N ASP A 56 -5.02 13.52 -5.14
CA ASP A 56 -6.29 13.30 -4.42
C ASP A 56 -6.67 11.82 -4.32
N LYS A 57 -6.41 11.02 -5.38
CA LYS A 57 -6.68 9.58 -5.37
C LYS A 57 -5.80 8.84 -4.39
N THR A 58 -4.49 9.13 -4.32
CA THR A 58 -3.61 8.50 -3.32
C THR A 58 -3.81 9.04 -1.91
N TYR A 59 -4.35 10.24 -1.76
CA TYR A 59 -4.70 10.78 -0.45
C TYR A 59 -5.86 9.99 0.18
N ILE A 60 -6.87 9.61 -0.61
CA ILE A 60 -8.01 8.80 -0.16
C ILE A 60 -7.70 7.29 -0.21
N GLY A 61 -7.16 6.80 -1.32
CA GLY A 61 -6.90 5.38 -1.57
C GLY A 61 -5.55 4.86 -1.07
N GLY A 62 -4.68 5.75 -0.57
CA GLY A 62 -3.34 5.43 -0.13
C GLY A 62 -2.33 5.24 -1.27
N ASN A 63 -1.05 5.38 -0.94
CA ASN A 63 0.07 5.00 -1.79
C ASN A 63 0.29 3.50 -1.83
N ILE A 64 -0.13 2.75 -0.80
CA ILE A 64 0.02 1.29 -0.74
C ILE A 64 -1.34 0.63 -0.66
N GLY A 65 -1.58 -0.35 -1.54
CA GLY A 65 -2.63 -1.35 -1.39
C GLY A 65 -2.01 -2.71 -1.04
N TYR A 66 -2.70 -3.51 -0.22
CA TYR A 66 -2.28 -4.88 0.08
C TYR A 66 -3.45 -5.80 0.46
N GLY A 67 -3.24 -7.09 0.27
CA GLY A 67 -4.14 -8.15 0.72
C GLY A 67 -3.37 -9.44 1.00
N ILE A 68 -3.66 -10.07 2.15
CA ILE A 68 -3.14 -11.39 2.52
C ILE A 68 -4.27 -12.41 2.40
N ASP A 69 -3.98 -13.52 1.73
CA ASP A 69 -4.91 -14.62 1.53
C ASP A 69 -5.28 -15.23 2.88
N ALA A 70 -6.55 -15.64 3.03
CA ALA A 70 -7.11 -16.04 4.34
C ALA A 70 -6.27 -17.06 5.13
N PRO A 71 -5.66 -18.10 4.51
CA PRO A 71 -4.84 -19.07 5.23
C PRO A 71 -3.55 -18.50 5.85
N TYR A 72 -3.07 -17.36 5.35
CA TYR A 72 -1.78 -16.77 5.75
C TYR A 72 -1.91 -15.52 6.62
N ARG A 73 -3.14 -15.11 6.95
CA ARG A 73 -3.39 -13.97 7.86
C ARG A 73 -2.90 -14.27 9.29
N GLY A 74 -2.65 -13.22 10.07
CA GLY A 74 -2.18 -13.35 11.46
C GLY A 74 -0.67 -13.45 11.64
N HIS A 75 0.12 -13.47 10.55
CA HIS A 75 1.58 -13.59 10.58
C HIS A 75 2.31 -12.26 10.27
N HIS A 76 1.59 -11.13 10.27
CA HIS A 76 2.13 -9.79 9.99
C HIS A 76 2.76 -9.60 8.59
N TYR A 77 2.52 -10.51 7.63
CA TYR A 77 3.07 -10.38 6.27
C TYR A 77 2.71 -9.08 5.55
N ALA A 78 1.52 -8.51 5.81
CA ALA A 78 1.15 -7.21 5.25
C ALA A 78 2.08 -6.08 5.74
N ALA A 79 2.42 -6.06 7.03
CA ALA A 79 3.31 -5.05 7.59
C ALA A 79 4.74 -5.19 7.03
N LYS A 80 5.22 -6.43 6.88
CA LYS A 80 6.52 -6.73 6.25
C LYS A 80 6.55 -6.26 4.79
N ALA A 81 5.50 -6.55 4.03
CA ALA A 81 5.37 -6.06 2.65
C ALA A 81 5.39 -4.53 2.58
N CYS A 82 4.67 -3.83 3.48
CA CYS A 82 4.73 -2.36 3.56
C CYS A 82 6.15 -1.86 3.83
N ALA A 83 6.88 -2.45 4.77
CA ALA A 83 8.27 -2.06 5.07
C ALA A 83 9.19 -2.23 3.85
N LEU A 84 9.03 -3.30 3.07
CA LEU A 84 9.76 -3.47 1.81
C LEU A 84 9.37 -2.40 0.78
N LEU A 85 8.09 -2.08 0.66
CA LEU A 85 7.62 -1.01 -0.24
C LEU A 85 8.10 0.38 0.20
N PHE A 86 8.33 0.63 1.49
CA PHE A 86 8.92 1.88 1.97
C PHE A 86 10.33 2.06 1.40
N ASN A 87 11.14 0.99 1.40
CA ASN A 87 12.47 1.03 0.78
C ASN A 87 12.38 1.32 -0.73
N GLN A 88 11.39 0.75 -1.43
CA GLN A 88 11.17 1.06 -2.84
C GLN A 88 10.75 2.52 -3.07
N ALA A 89 9.88 3.07 -2.23
CA ALA A 89 9.44 4.47 -2.30
C ALA A 89 10.60 5.45 -2.06
N LYS A 90 11.52 5.12 -1.14
CA LYS A 90 12.75 5.92 -0.90
C LYS A 90 13.62 6.05 -2.15
N LYS A 91 13.72 4.99 -2.98
CA LYS A 91 14.44 5.06 -4.27
C LYS A 91 13.85 6.10 -5.23
N HIS A 92 12.55 6.39 -5.10
CA HIS A 92 11.85 7.43 -5.86
C HIS A 92 11.93 8.82 -5.21
N ASN A 93 12.75 9.00 -4.17
CA ASN A 93 12.85 10.25 -3.40
C ASN A 93 11.51 10.70 -2.79
N MET A 94 10.63 9.76 -2.48
CA MET A 94 9.43 10.07 -1.71
C MET A 94 9.83 10.30 -0.25
N ASN A 95 9.33 11.40 0.33
CA ASN A 95 9.61 11.75 1.73
C ASN A 95 8.59 11.17 2.70
N TYR A 96 7.44 10.74 2.20
CA TYR A 96 6.39 10.12 2.99
C TYR A 96 5.51 9.22 2.13
N LEU A 97 4.73 8.37 2.79
CA LEU A 97 3.65 7.60 2.18
C LEU A 97 2.36 7.77 2.96
N ILE A 98 1.24 7.60 2.27
CA ILE A 98 -0.08 7.50 2.87
C ILE A 98 -0.54 6.04 2.82
N ILE A 99 -1.02 5.53 3.94
CA ILE A 99 -1.80 4.28 3.98
C ILE A 99 -3.16 4.65 4.56
N THR A 100 -4.22 4.15 3.93
CA THR A 100 -5.58 4.40 4.38
C THR A 100 -6.28 3.11 4.75
N CYS A 101 -7.18 3.18 5.74
CA CYS A 101 -8.04 2.06 6.09
C CYS A 101 -9.43 2.55 6.45
N VAL A 102 -10.45 1.73 6.22
CA VAL A 102 -11.82 2.07 6.64
C VAL A 102 -11.88 2.16 8.18
N PRO A 103 -12.58 3.14 8.77
CA PRO A 103 -12.61 3.35 10.23
C PRO A 103 -13.09 2.13 11.04
N THR A 104 -13.97 1.30 10.44
CA THR A 104 -14.47 0.08 11.06
C THR A 104 -13.41 -1.03 11.15
N ASN A 105 -12.28 -0.90 10.45
CA ASN A 105 -11.17 -1.85 10.49
C ASN A 105 -10.16 -1.45 11.60
N THR A 106 -10.56 -1.71 12.84
CA THR A 106 -9.75 -1.40 14.03
C THR A 106 -8.40 -2.10 14.04
N ALA A 107 -8.30 -3.30 13.45
CA ALA A 107 -7.04 -4.03 13.33
C ALA A 107 -6.03 -3.31 12.42
N SER A 108 -6.47 -2.82 11.26
CA SER A 108 -5.62 -2.07 10.33
C SER A 108 -5.20 -0.72 10.90
N SER A 109 -6.14 -0.04 11.56
CA SER A 109 -5.90 1.22 12.26
C SER A 109 -4.81 1.07 13.33
N ARG A 110 -4.93 0.06 14.20
CA ARG A 110 -3.92 -0.24 15.22
C ARG A 110 -2.57 -0.64 14.61
N THR A 111 -2.59 -1.39 13.51
CA THR A 111 -1.36 -1.76 12.79
C THR A 111 -0.62 -0.53 12.29
N CYS A 112 -1.33 0.46 11.73
CA CYS A 112 -0.70 1.69 11.25
C CYS A 112 -0.07 2.48 12.40
N GLN A 113 -0.74 2.58 13.53
CA GLN A 113 -0.22 3.27 14.72
C GLN A 113 1.03 2.59 15.29
N ILE A 114 1.05 1.25 15.36
CA ILE A 114 2.21 0.49 15.85
C ILE A 114 3.40 0.62 14.89
N ALA A 115 3.14 0.76 13.59
CA ALA A 115 4.15 0.94 12.56
C ALA A 115 4.64 2.41 12.44
N ASP A 116 4.45 3.22 13.49
CA ASP A 116 4.81 4.65 13.53
C ASP A 116 4.12 5.51 12.47
N GLY A 117 2.94 5.09 12.01
CA GLY A 117 2.07 5.89 11.16
C GLY A 117 1.44 7.02 11.96
N GLU A 118 1.70 8.25 11.56
CA GLU A 118 1.06 9.45 12.08
C GLU A 118 -0.40 9.48 11.64
N TYR A 119 -1.34 9.39 12.58
CA TYR A 119 -2.76 9.58 12.28
C TYR A 119 -2.99 11.04 11.87
N VAL A 120 -3.54 11.24 10.67
CA VAL A 120 -3.82 12.57 10.12
C VAL A 120 -5.27 12.95 10.41
N GLU A 121 -6.22 12.21 9.84
CA GLU A 121 -7.66 12.47 9.98
C GLU A 121 -8.53 11.29 9.53
N ILE A 122 -9.85 11.44 9.71
CA ILE A 122 -10.85 10.67 8.99
C ILE A 122 -11.39 11.56 7.86
N ALA A 123 -11.24 11.10 6.62
CA ALA A 123 -11.73 11.80 5.43
C ALA A 123 -12.94 11.08 4.83
N ASP A 124 -13.90 11.86 4.35
CA ASP A 124 -15.00 11.36 3.53
C ASP A 124 -14.49 10.97 2.14
N ILE A 125 -14.91 9.80 1.65
CA ILE A 125 -14.59 9.33 0.31
C ILE A 125 -15.50 10.09 -0.68
N PRO A 126 -14.94 10.78 -1.70
CA PRO A 126 -15.75 11.44 -2.72
C PRO A 126 -16.60 10.43 -3.51
N GLU A 127 -17.83 10.81 -3.91
CA GLU A 127 -18.74 9.91 -4.63
C GLU A 127 -18.17 9.36 -5.95
N GLY A 128 -17.33 10.15 -6.62
CA GLY A 128 -16.65 9.75 -7.85
C GLY A 128 -15.43 8.84 -7.63
N HIS A 129 -15.06 8.54 -6.39
CA HIS A 129 -13.93 7.67 -6.08
C HIS A 129 -14.35 6.19 -6.12
N GLU A 130 -13.49 5.31 -6.65
CA GLU A 130 -13.78 3.89 -6.83
C GLU A 130 -14.21 3.20 -5.53
N MET A 131 -13.57 3.54 -4.41
CA MET A 131 -13.93 3.03 -3.09
C MET A 131 -15.36 3.38 -2.65
N TYR A 132 -15.95 4.47 -3.15
CA TYR A 132 -17.33 4.84 -2.82
C TYR A 132 -18.33 3.84 -3.43
N ALA A 133 -18.04 3.39 -4.65
CA ALA A 133 -18.81 2.36 -5.36
C ALA A 133 -18.73 1.00 -4.64
N ASP A 134 -17.63 0.71 -3.94
CA ASP A 134 -17.50 -0.46 -3.06
C ASP A 134 -18.32 -0.37 -1.75
N GLY A 135 -19.09 0.70 -1.57
CA GLY A 135 -19.88 0.93 -0.35
C GLY A 135 -19.10 1.53 0.82
N LYS A 136 -17.82 1.89 0.63
CA LYS A 136 -17.03 2.59 1.65
C LYS A 136 -17.46 4.06 1.66
N ARG A 137 -17.42 4.70 2.83
CA ARG A 137 -17.81 6.12 2.98
C ARG A 137 -16.73 7.00 3.56
N GLN A 138 -15.88 6.44 4.41
CA GLN A 138 -14.82 7.16 5.08
C GLN A 138 -13.55 6.32 5.11
N VAL A 139 -12.42 7.00 5.20
CA VAL A 139 -11.10 6.39 5.46
C VAL A 139 -10.41 7.13 6.59
N MET A 140 -9.73 6.39 7.45
CA MET A 140 -8.66 6.92 8.28
C MET A 140 -7.40 7.05 7.45
N ILE A 141 -6.74 8.20 7.53
CA ILE A 141 -5.51 8.51 6.81
C ILE A 141 -4.34 8.46 7.79
N TYR A 142 -3.34 7.65 7.45
CA TYR A 142 -2.08 7.54 8.17
C TYR A 142 -0.92 7.96 7.27
N ARG A 143 -0.04 8.81 7.80
CA ARG A 143 1.16 9.27 7.11
C ARG A 143 2.39 8.61 7.73
N PHE A 144 3.25 8.07 6.88
CA PHE A 144 4.51 7.45 7.26
C PHE A 144 5.66 8.27 6.70
N ALA A 145 6.57 8.74 7.54
CA ALA A 145 7.82 9.35 7.09
C ALA A 145 8.77 8.27 6.55
N LEU A 146 9.52 8.58 5.49
CA LEU A 146 10.46 7.67 4.84
C LEU A 146 11.92 8.02 5.17
#